data_AF-A0A3B8W9F5-F1
#
_entry.id   AF-A0A3B8W9F5-F1
#
_cell.length_a   1.000
_cell.length_b   1.000
_cell.length_c   1.000
_cell.angle_alpha   90.00
_cell.angle_beta   90.00
_cell.angle_gamma   90.00
#
_symmetry.space_group_name_H-M   'P 1'
#
loop_
_entity.id
_entity.type
_entity.pdbx_description
1 polymer ?
#
loop_
_entity_poly.entity_id
_entity_poly.type
_entity_poly.pdbx_seq_one_letter_code
_entity_poly.pdbx_strand_id
1 'polypeptide(L)' 'KKYILAKSVGATATSIRKPMLEGFQIPIPCPENPKKSLEIQAEIVRILDAFTSLTAELTAE' A
#
# COMPACT_ATOMS: atom_id res chain seq x y z
N LYS A 1 7.84 5.93 0.10
CA LYS A 1 8.15 6.83 1.25
C LYS A 1 7.94 8.32 0.98
N LYS A 2 7.94 8.82 -0.27
CA LYS A 2 7.90 10.27 -0.58
C LYS A 2 6.70 11.02 0.04
N TYR A 3 5.48 10.48 -0.04
CA TYR A 3 4.30 11.12 0.57
C TYR A 3 4.39 11.19 2.09
N ILE A 4 4.74 10.07 2.73
CA ILE A 4 4.92 9.97 4.19
C ILE A 4 5.97 10.94 4.71
N LEU A 5 7.13 11.04 4.04
CA LEU A 5 8.20 11.97 4.43
C LEU A 5 7.85 13.44 4.19
N ALA A 6 7.08 13.75 3.14
CA ALA A 6 6.63 15.12 2.85
C ALA A 6 5.50 15.59 3.78
N LYS A 7 4.72 14.64 4.32
CA LYS A 7 3.54 14.90 5.15
C LYS A 7 3.77 14.53 6.62
N SER A 8 4.94 14.03 6.99
CA SER A 8 5.26 13.81 8.39
C SER A 8 5.49 15.13 9.11
N VAL A 9 4.94 15.28 10.31
CA VAL A 9 5.23 16.41 11.18
C VAL A 9 6.40 16.05 12.10
N GLY A 10 7.37 16.95 12.20
CA GLY A 10 8.49 16.83 13.13
C GLY A 10 8.11 17.34 14.51
N ALA A 11 8.01 16.45 15.49
CA ALA A 11 8.06 16.77 16.92
C ALA A 11 9.27 16.01 17.52
N THR A 12 9.19 15.44 18.72
CA THR A 12 10.25 14.56 19.27
C THR A 12 10.45 13.28 18.44
N ALA A 13 9.39 12.80 17.77
CA ALA A 13 9.44 11.72 16.81
C ALA A 13 8.63 12.08 15.55
N THR A 14 9.12 11.65 14.38
CA THR A 14 8.44 11.84 13.09
C THR A 14 7.13 11.08 13.08
N SER A 15 6.00 11.77 12.93
CA SER A 15 4.66 11.17 12.95
C SER A 15 3.78 11.66 11.80
N ILE A 16 2.78 10.85 11.42
CA ILE A 16 1.74 11.23 10.46
C ILE A 16 0.42 11.33 11.22
N ARG A 17 -0.30 12.44 11.05
CA ARG A 17 -1.60 12.63 11.70
C ARG A 17 -2.70 11.91 10.93
N LYS A 18 -3.72 11.44 11.63
CA LYS A 18 -4.87 10.72 11.06
C LYS A 18 -5.51 11.40 9.83
N PRO A 19 -5.78 12.74 9.82
CA PRO A 19 -6.35 13.40 8.65
C PRO A 19 -5.47 13.33 7.39
N MET A 20 -4.16 13.17 7.57
CA MET A 20 -3.19 13.11 6.46
C MET A 20 -3.19 11.73 5.79
N LEU A 21 -3.51 10.68 6.55
CA LEU A 21 -3.74 9.33 6.03
C LEU A 21 -5.08 9.25 5.31
N GLU A 22 -6.13 9.83 5.88
CA GLU A 22 -7.47 9.85 5.27
C GLU A 22 -7.49 10.62 3.94
N GLY A 23 -6.73 11.71 3.84
CA GLY A 23 -6.58 12.48 2.60
C GLY A 23 -5.61 11.87 1.57
N PHE A 24 -4.98 10.73 1.87
CA PHE A 24 -4.05 10.10 0.93
C PHE A 24 -4.82 9.35 -0.16
N GLN A 25 -4.73 9.84 -1.39
CA GLN A 25 -5.36 9.21 -2.54
C GLN A 25 -4.62 7.94 -2.93
N ILE A 26 -5.35 6.83 -2.99
CA ILE A 26 -4.88 5.55 -3.51
C ILE A 26 -5.50 5.27 -4.88
N PRO A 27 -4.76 4.65 -5.82
CA PRO A 27 -5.30 4.33 -7.13
C PRO A 27 -6.34 3.20 -7.02
N ILE A 28 -7.49 3.41 -7.67
CA ILE A 28 -8.53 2.39 -7.85
C ILE A 28 -8.54 1.99 -9.33
N PRO A 29 -8.28 0.72 -9.70
CA PRO A 29 -8.10 0.30 -11.09
C PRO A 29 -9.30 0.55 -12.01
N CYS A 30 -10.52 0.38 -11.49
CA CYS A 30 -11.77 0.59 -12.22
C CYS A 30 -12.72 1.40 -11.32
N PRO A 31 -12.59 2.74 -11.23
CA PRO A 31 -13.37 3.56 -10.31
C PRO A 31 -14.88 3.46 -10.56
N GLU A 32 -15.28 3.34 -11.83
CA GLU A 32 -16.69 3.20 -12.25
C GLU A 32 -17.25 1.79 -12.05
N ASN A 33 -16.42 0.78 -11.73
CA ASN A 33 -16.86 -0.59 -11.53
C ASN A 33 -16.14 -1.24 -10.34
N PRO A 34 -16.74 -1.16 -9.13
CA PRO A 34 -16.15 -1.71 -7.91
C PRO A 34 -15.89 -3.21 -7.99
N LYS A 35 -16.79 -3.99 -8.60
CA LYS A 35 -16.64 -5.45 -8.71
C LYS A 35 -15.39 -5.81 -9.52
N LYS A 36 -15.22 -5.18 -10.69
CA LYS A 36 -14.03 -5.38 -11.53
C LYS A 36 -12.76 -4.90 -10.84
N SER A 37 -12.82 -3.79 -10.08
CA SER A 37 -11.69 -3.34 -9.26
C SER A 37 -11.27 -4.39 -8.24
N LEU A 38 -12.22 -4.99 -7.53
CA LEU A 38 -11.95 -6.03 -6.52
C LEU A 38 -11.32 -7.28 -7.14
N GLU A 39 -11.82 -7.72 -8.30
CA GLU A 39 -11.26 -8.86 -9.04
C GLU A 39 -9.79 -8.60 -9.42
N ILE A 40 -9.49 -7.41 -9.97
CA ILE A 40 -8.11 -7.02 -10.33
C ILE A 40 -7.24 -6.91 -9.08
N GLN A 41 -7.73 -6.28 -8.01
CA GLN A 41 -6.97 -6.14 -6.77
C GLN A 41 -6.66 -7.49 -6.12
N ALA A 42 -7.60 -8.44 -6.14
CA ALA A 42 -7.38 -9.79 -5.62
C ALA A 42 -6.28 -10.51 -6.41
N GLU A 43 -6.27 -10.37 -7.73
CA GLU A 43 -5.23 -10.95 -8.58
C GLU A 43 -3.85 -10.32 -8.32
N ILE A 44 -3.79 -9.00 -8.14
CA ILE A 44 -2.56 -8.30 -7.76
C ILE A 44 -2.03 -8.84 -6.42
N VAL A 45 -2.89 -8.96 -5.41
CA VAL A 45 -2.50 -9.47 -4.08
C VAL A 45 -1.98 -10.90 -4.19
N ARG A 46 -2.67 -11.79 -4.94
CA ARG A 46 -2.24 -13.17 -5.15
C ARG A 46 -0.81 -13.27 -5.70
N ILE A 47 -0.45 -12.41 -6.67
CA ILE A 47 0.89 -12.37 -7.25
C ILE A 47 1.93 -11.85 -6.25
N LEU A 48 1.60 -10.77 -5.52
CA LEU A 48 2.50 -10.18 -4.53
C LEU A 48 2.76 -11.12 -3.34
N ASP A 49 1.76 -11.87 -2.90
CA ASP A 49 1.91 -12.87 -1.84
C ASP A 49 2.83 -14.01 -2.28
N ALA A 50 2.71 -14.48 -3.53
CA ALA A 50 3.59 -15.50 -4.09
C ALA A 50 5.06 -15.03 -4.11
N PHE A 51 5.33 -13.81 -4.58
CA PHE A 51 6.70 -13.27 -4.56
C PHE A 51 7.22 -13.00 -3.15
N THR A 52 6.34 -12.63 -2.22
CA THR A 52 6.72 -12.47 -0.81
C THR A 52 7.14 -13.80 -0.20
N SER A 53 6.41 -14.90 -0.46
CA SER A 53 6.78 -16.25 -0.01
C SER A 53 8.13 -16.67 -0.58
N LEU A 54 8.30 -16.58 -1.90
CA LEU A 54 9.54 -16.96 -2.57
C LEU A 54 10.75 -16.16 -2.06
N THR A 55 10.57 -14.85 -1.80
CA THR A 55 11.65 -14.02 -1.26
C THR A 55 11.98 -14.40 0.19
N ALA A 56 10.98 -14.72 1.00
CA ALA A 56 11.18 -15.17 2.38
C ALA A 56 11.91 -16.51 2.45
N GLU A 57 11.54 -17.46 1.57
CA GLU A 57 12.20 -18.75 1.42
C GLU A 57 13.68 -18.58 1.05
N LEU A 58 13.98 -17.80 0.01
CA LEU A 58 15.36 -17.57 -0.46
C LEU A 58 16.23 -16.76 0.53
N THR A 59 15.62 -15.99 1.45
CA THR A 59 16.36 -15.24 2.48
C THR A 59 16.70 -16.11 3.69
N ALA A 60 15.97 -17.22 3.89
CA ALA A 60 16.16 -18.13 5.01
C ALA A 60 17.17 -19.26 4.72
N GLU A 61 17.58 -19.44 3.46
CA GLU A 61 18.68 -20.32 3.02
C GLU A 61 20.06 -19.69 3.31
#